data_AF-A0A2U2J038-F1
#
_entry.id   AF-A0A2U2J038-F1
#
_cell.length_a   1.000
_cell.length_b   1.000
_cell.length_c   1.000
_cell.angle_alpha   90.00
_cell.angle_beta   90.00
_cell.angle_gamma   90.00
#
_symmetry.space_group_name_H-M   'P 1'
#
loop_
_entity.id
_entity.type
_entity.pdbx_description
1 polymer ?
#
loop_
_entity_poly.entity_id
_entity_poly.type
_entity_poly.pdbx_seq_one_letter_code
_entity_poly.pdbx_strand_id
1 'polypeptide(L)'
;MQRAYPNASLLPDDDGVWLLARSRILDGLAREAIFLIALPDTPDVEPRGWAFWEQAGQVEWIGPRHTNMGDGSVCAYHPEFDKAWAPGGDLRTLLDLYSVWALRHLHLAVFDRWAGRQYAMPDEAGRCDPYYRLVQFKPDELCSCGSDRRYGQCCRPRDLELPFLGIRRAFAARNGGQNILDRAPPNAVLDGMAGGRNAPPAIVDVHAPLRLHHAAKQRKNRP
;
A
#
# COMPACT_ATOMS: atom_id res chain seq x y z
N MET A 1 9.85 16.73 11.28
CA MET A 1 8.56 16.60 10.58
C MET A 1 8.07 17.94 10.02
N GLN A 2 7.73 18.96 10.84
CA GLN A 2 7.15 20.24 10.40
C GLN A 2 7.92 21.01 9.31
N ARG A 3 9.25 20.91 9.23
CA ARG A 3 10.02 21.57 8.16
C ARG A 3 9.85 20.89 6.79
N ALA A 4 9.73 19.56 6.78
CA ALA A 4 9.63 18.75 5.55
C ALA A 4 8.17 18.59 5.10
N TYR A 5 7.26 18.45 6.06
CA TYR A 5 5.81 18.30 5.85
C TYR A 5 5.07 19.32 6.71
N PRO A 6 5.07 20.61 6.34
CA PRO A 6 4.52 21.69 7.17
C PRO A 6 3.02 21.60 7.39
N ASN A 7 2.30 20.94 6.49
CA ASN A 7 0.85 20.77 6.54
C ASN A 7 0.42 19.41 7.11
N ALA A 8 1.35 18.65 7.69
CA ALA A 8 1.00 17.40 8.35
C ALA A 8 0.27 17.68 9.66
N SER A 9 -0.82 16.94 9.89
CA SER A 9 -1.68 17.05 11.06
C SER A 9 -1.91 15.68 11.68
N LEU A 10 -2.07 15.66 12.99
CA LEU A 10 -2.46 14.49 13.76
C LEU A 10 -3.89 14.70 14.23
N LEU A 11 -4.77 13.75 13.92
CA LEU A 11 -6.17 13.77 14.33
C LEU A 11 -6.37 12.61 15.31
N PRO A 12 -6.72 12.88 16.58
CA PRO A 12 -6.97 11.84 17.57
C PRO A 12 -8.09 10.89 17.14
N ASP A 13 -7.97 9.64 17.54
CA ASP A 13 -8.96 8.56 17.39
C ASP A 13 -8.95 7.71 18.67
N ASP A 14 -10.03 6.99 18.96
CA ASP A 14 -10.11 6.16 20.16
C ASP A 14 -9.08 5.02 20.15
N ASP A 15 -8.64 4.58 18.97
CA ASP A 15 -7.68 3.49 18.80
C ASP A 15 -6.29 3.95 18.31
N GLY A 16 -5.99 5.25 18.44
CA GLY A 16 -4.69 5.81 18.08
C GLY A 16 -4.77 7.22 17.51
N VAL A 17 -4.05 7.45 16.42
CA VAL A 17 -4.06 8.75 15.72
C VAL A 17 -4.04 8.58 14.21
N TRP A 18 -4.75 9.45 13.52
CA TRP A 18 -4.60 9.63 12.08
C TRP A 18 -3.52 10.65 11.79
N LEU A 19 -2.53 10.28 10.98
CA LEU A 19 -1.60 11.21 10.35
C LEU A 19 -2.11 11.57 8.96
N LEU A 20 -2.50 12.84 8.78
CA LEU A 20 -2.87 13.41 7.50
C LEU A 20 -1.77 14.35 7.02
N ALA A 21 -1.14 14.04 5.89
CA ALA A 21 -0.06 14.84 5.31
C ALA A 21 -0.31 15.14 3.83
N ARG A 22 0.07 16.33 3.41
CA ARG A 22 0.04 16.75 2.00
C ARG A 22 1.47 16.93 1.50
N SER A 23 1.75 16.42 0.31
CA SER A 23 3.09 16.41 -0.26
C SER A 23 3.06 16.82 -1.73
N ARG A 24 3.77 17.90 -2.05
CA ARG A 24 4.08 18.26 -3.44
C ARG A 24 5.25 17.39 -3.89
N ILE A 25 4.92 16.27 -4.52
CA ILE A 25 5.90 15.25 -4.92
C ILE A 25 6.98 15.81 -5.86
N LEU A 26 6.58 16.71 -6.76
CA LEU A 26 7.47 17.41 -7.68
C LEU A 26 7.04 18.88 -7.76
N ASP A 27 8.02 19.78 -7.74
CA ASP A 27 7.77 21.21 -7.96
C ASP A 27 7.19 21.45 -9.36
N GLY A 28 6.20 22.35 -9.44
CA GLY A 28 5.51 22.68 -10.68
C GLY A 28 4.41 21.68 -11.09
N LEU A 29 4.22 20.57 -10.36
CA LEU A 29 3.10 19.66 -10.60
C LEU A 29 1.79 20.31 -10.11
N ALA A 30 0.77 20.32 -10.97
CA ALA A 30 -0.55 20.93 -10.67
C ALA A 30 -1.41 20.11 -9.68
N ARG A 31 -0.86 19.05 -9.10
CA ARG A 31 -1.50 18.15 -8.15
C ARG A 31 -0.58 17.83 -6.99
N GLU A 32 -1.17 17.57 -5.83
CA GLU A 32 -0.45 17.14 -4.62
C GLU A 32 -0.89 15.73 -4.21
N ALA A 33 0.02 15.00 -3.55
CA ALA A 33 -0.34 13.76 -2.89
C ALA A 33 -0.89 14.06 -1.49
N ILE A 34 -2.01 13.45 -1.13
CA ILE A 34 -2.52 13.39 0.23
C ILE A 34 -2.25 11.99 0.77
N PHE A 35 -1.62 11.90 1.92
CA PHE A 35 -1.42 10.67 2.67
C PHE A 35 -2.28 10.70 3.93
N LEU A 36 -3.15 9.71 4.07
CA LEU A 36 -3.96 9.49 5.27
C LEU A 36 -3.52 8.16 5.90
N ILE A 37 -2.90 8.21 7.06
CA ILE A 37 -2.24 7.06 7.69
C ILE A 37 -2.83 6.84 9.08
N ALA A 38 -3.44 5.67 9.29
CA ALA A 38 -3.80 5.20 10.61
C ALA A 38 -2.54 4.74 11.35
N LEU A 39 -2.31 5.31 12.53
CA LEU A 39 -1.25 4.93 13.46
C LEU A 39 -1.91 4.39 14.73
N PRO A 40 -2.15 3.07 14.81
CA PRO A 40 -2.75 2.47 16.00
C PRO A 40 -1.88 2.67 17.24
N ASP A 41 -2.52 2.81 18.40
CA ASP A 41 -1.83 2.86 19.71
C ASP A 41 -1.23 1.50 20.14
N THR A 42 -1.67 0.43 19.47
CA THR A 42 -1.28 -0.94 19.75
C THR A 42 0.07 -1.25 19.12
N PRO A 43 1.13 -1.51 19.90
CA PRO A 43 2.51 -1.63 19.38
C PRO A 43 2.71 -2.72 18.32
N ASP A 44 1.97 -3.83 18.42
CA ASP A 44 2.09 -4.98 17.51
C ASP A 44 1.29 -4.84 16.21
N VAL A 45 0.56 -3.73 16.04
CA VAL A 45 -0.29 -3.51 14.86
C VAL A 45 0.39 -2.47 13.96
N GLU A 46 0.81 -2.91 12.78
CA GLU A 46 1.41 -2.03 11.77
C GLU A 46 0.45 -0.93 11.32
N PRO A 47 0.96 0.27 10.98
CA PRO A 47 0.17 1.29 10.32
C PRO A 47 -0.47 0.85 9.01
N ARG A 48 -1.59 1.50 8.68
CA ARG A 48 -2.24 1.40 7.37
C ARG A 48 -2.45 2.79 6.82
N GLY A 49 -1.93 3.06 5.63
CA GLY A 49 -2.05 4.37 5.00
C GLY A 49 -2.55 4.30 3.58
N TRP A 50 -3.36 5.27 3.20
CA TRP A 50 -3.91 5.43 1.85
C TRP A 50 -3.43 6.73 1.26
N ALA A 51 -3.33 6.77 -0.07
CA ALA A 51 -2.76 7.90 -0.77
C ALA A 51 -3.64 8.33 -1.93
N PHE A 52 -3.80 9.64 -2.08
CA PHE A 52 -4.70 10.27 -3.05
C PHE A 52 -4.00 11.38 -3.81
N TRP A 53 -4.34 11.59 -5.07
CA TRP A 53 -4.05 12.82 -5.79
C TRP A 53 -5.15 13.83 -5.50
N GLU A 54 -4.77 15.05 -5.15
CA GLU A 54 -5.66 16.21 -5.17
C GLU A 54 -5.29 17.12 -6.34
N GLN A 55 -6.28 17.44 -7.18
CA GLN A 55 -6.13 18.36 -8.29
C GLN A 55 -7.44 19.12 -8.51
N ALA A 56 -7.39 20.45 -8.43
CA ALA A 56 -8.52 21.32 -8.71
C ALA A 56 -9.80 20.97 -7.92
N GLY A 57 -9.64 20.59 -6.63
CA GLY A 57 -10.73 20.21 -5.74
C GLY A 57 -11.22 18.77 -5.90
N GLN A 58 -10.63 18.00 -6.81
CA GLN A 58 -10.94 16.57 -6.98
C GLN A 58 -9.89 15.72 -6.27
N VAL A 59 -10.36 14.72 -5.52
CA VAL A 59 -9.51 13.77 -4.81
C VAL A 59 -9.72 12.38 -5.39
N GLU A 60 -8.64 11.76 -5.86
CA GLU A 60 -8.66 10.42 -6.48
C GLU A 60 -7.62 9.52 -5.83
N TRP A 61 -7.93 8.26 -5.58
CA TRP A 61 -6.96 7.30 -5.09
C TRP A 61 -5.82 7.11 -6.11
N ILE A 62 -4.56 7.13 -5.65
CA ILE A 62 -3.39 7.09 -6.54
C ILE A 62 -3.34 5.80 -7.38
N GLY A 63 -3.85 4.69 -6.85
CA GLY A 63 -4.07 3.46 -7.60
C GLY A 63 -3.51 2.18 -6.96
N PRO A 64 -3.75 1.01 -7.57
CA PRO A 64 -3.57 -0.30 -6.94
C PRO A 64 -2.12 -0.79 -6.91
N ARG A 65 -1.21 -0.17 -7.68
CA ARG A 65 0.15 -0.69 -7.81
C ARG A 65 0.93 -0.49 -6.51
N HIS A 66 1.58 -1.56 -6.03
CA HIS A 66 2.27 -1.57 -4.73
C HIS A 66 1.37 -1.13 -3.56
N THR A 67 0.21 -1.77 -3.47
CA THR A 67 -0.70 -1.66 -2.32
C THR A 67 -0.92 -3.01 -1.66
N ASN A 68 -1.22 -3.01 -0.36
CA ASN A 68 -1.53 -4.18 0.42
C ASN A 68 -2.80 -4.86 -0.08
N MET A 69 -2.87 -6.18 0.08
CA MET A 69 -4.02 -6.97 -0.32
C MET A 69 -5.26 -6.57 0.48
N GLY A 70 -6.41 -6.55 -0.21
CA GLY A 70 -7.71 -6.25 0.38
C GLY A 70 -7.96 -4.75 0.48
N ASP A 71 -7.23 -4.05 1.36
CA ASP A 71 -7.56 -2.67 1.73
C ASP A 71 -6.91 -1.59 0.88
N GLY A 72 -6.05 -1.95 -0.10
CA GLY A 72 -5.45 -0.97 -1.00
C GLY A 72 -4.56 0.07 -0.31
N SER A 73 -4.14 -0.16 0.94
CA SER A 73 -3.19 0.70 1.64
C SER A 73 -1.80 0.61 1.01
N VAL A 74 -0.99 1.65 1.14
CA VAL A 74 0.34 1.78 0.55
C VAL A 74 1.26 0.67 1.07
N CYS A 75 1.86 -0.07 0.14
CA CYS A 75 2.90 -1.07 0.40
C CYS A 75 4.24 -0.50 -0.09
N ALA A 76 4.87 0.35 0.75
CA ALA A 76 6.10 1.06 0.40
C ALA A 76 7.37 0.54 1.11
N TYR A 77 7.22 -0.28 2.14
CA TYR A 77 8.31 -0.87 2.91
C TYR A 77 7.90 -2.24 3.49
N HIS A 78 8.88 -3.00 3.97
CA HIS A 78 8.67 -4.23 4.73
C HIS A 78 9.60 -4.26 5.95
N PRO A 79 9.06 -4.16 7.18
CA PRO A 79 9.86 -3.90 8.38
C PRO A 79 10.96 -4.94 8.60
N GLU A 80 10.72 -6.21 8.24
CA GLU A 80 11.70 -7.28 8.43
C GLU A 80 12.72 -7.42 7.28
N PHE A 81 12.32 -7.15 6.03
CA PHE A 81 13.13 -7.46 4.85
C PHE A 81 13.96 -6.27 4.38
N ASP A 82 13.36 -5.08 4.26
CA ASP A 82 14.09 -3.88 3.85
C ASP A 82 14.54 -3.02 5.02
N LYS A 83 13.94 -3.20 6.20
CA LYS A 83 14.23 -2.44 7.44
C LYS A 83 14.23 -0.93 7.20
N ALA A 84 13.50 -0.47 6.20
CA ALA A 84 13.46 0.95 5.82
C ALA A 84 12.69 1.76 6.87
N TRP A 85 11.70 1.14 7.50
CA TRP A 85 10.91 1.70 8.59
C TRP A 85 10.23 0.60 9.41
N ALA A 86 9.92 0.88 10.68
CA ALA A 86 9.20 -0.01 11.57
C ALA A 86 8.21 0.78 12.44
N PRO A 87 7.13 0.15 12.94
CA PRO A 87 6.17 0.78 13.86
C PRO A 87 6.87 1.52 15.02
N GLY A 88 6.41 2.73 15.32
CA GLY A 88 7.04 3.62 16.30
C GLY A 88 8.28 4.38 15.78
N GLY A 89 8.71 4.14 14.54
CA GLY A 89 9.81 4.85 13.89
C GLY A 89 9.48 6.31 13.55
N ASP A 90 10.47 7.02 12.99
CA ASP A 90 10.34 8.42 12.61
C ASP A 90 9.27 8.64 11.51
N LEU A 91 8.27 9.48 11.79
CA LEU A 91 7.16 9.76 10.87
C LEU A 91 7.62 10.46 9.58
N ARG A 92 8.71 11.23 9.63
CA ARG A 92 9.25 11.86 8.41
C ARG A 92 9.74 10.77 7.44
N THR A 93 10.46 9.78 7.93
CA THR A 93 10.95 8.65 7.12
C THR A 93 9.79 7.89 6.49
N LEU A 94 8.71 7.65 7.22
CA LEU A 94 7.49 7.03 6.68
C LEU A 94 6.90 7.85 5.51
N LEU A 95 6.76 9.17 5.70
CA LEU A 95 6.25 10.07 4.66
C LEU A 95 7.19 10.18 3.46
N ASP A 96 8.50 10.10 3.66
CA ASP A 96 9.50 10.08 2.59
C ASP A 96 9.34 8.81 1.73
N LEU A 97 9.13 7.64 2.36
CA LEU A 97 8.83 6.39 1.65
C LEU A 97 7.53 6.47 0.85
N TYR A 98 6.48 7.05 1.44
CA TYR A 98 5.18 7.25 0.76
C TYR A 98 5.31 8.25 -0.40
N SER A 99 6.12 9.29 -0.26
CA SER A 99 6.40 10.25 -1.32
C SER A 99 7.17 9.62 -2.48
N VAL A 100 8.17 8.77 -2.20
CA VAL A 100 8.86 7.98 -3.25
C VAL A 100 7.89 7.01 -3.93
N TRP A 101 7.00 6.37 -3.19
CA TRP A 101 5.95 5.53 -3.76
C TRP A 101 5.02 6.32 -4.69
N ALA A 102 4.57 7.52 -4.28
CA ALA A 102 3.72 8.38 -5.10
C ALA A 102 4.46 8.86 -6.37
N LEU A 103 5.76 9.18 -6.27
CA LEU A 103 6.59 9.51 -7.42
C LEU A 103 6.70 8.33 -8.41
N ARG A 104 6.78 7.08 -7.92
CA ARG A 104 6.78 5.89 -8.79
C ARG A 104 5.45 5.72 -9.53
N HIS A 105 4.33 6.12 -8.94
CA HIS A 105 3.04 6.18 -9.63
C HIS A 105 2.99 7.27 -10.69
N LEU A 106 3.59 8.44 -10.45
CA LEU A 106 3.76 9.45 -11.51
C LEU A 106 4.57 8.89 -12.68
N HIS A 107 5.68 8.21 -12.39
CA HIS A 107 6.47 7.54 -13.43
C HIS A 107 5.66 6.46 -14.16
N LEU A 108 4.89 5.65 -13.43
CA LEU A 108 4.01 4.64 -14.02
C LEU A 108 2.99 5.26 -14.99
N ALA A 109 2.36 6.37 -14.61
CA ALA A 109 1.38 7.06 -15.46
C ALA A 109 2.01 7.64 -16.75
N VAL A 110 3.25 8.13 -16.68
CA VAL A 110 3.93 8.76 -17.82
C VAL A 110 4.60 7.74 -18.74
N PHE A 111 5.32 6.77 -18.17
CA PHE A 111 6.15 5.84 -18.91
C PHE A 111 5.50 4.46 -19.08
N ASP A 112 4.29 4.29 -18.55
CA ASP A 112 3.54 3.05 -18.58
C ASP A 112 4.35 1.86 -18.03
N ARG A 113 5.25 2.09 -17.06
CA ARG A 113 6.05 1.05 -16.40
C ARG A 113 6.48 1.47 -15.00
N TRP A 114 6.57 0.50 -14.10
CA TRP A 114 7.05 0.72 -12.75
C TRP A 114 8.54 1.06 -12.71
N ALA A 115 8.89 2.05 -11.91
CA ALA A 115 10.27 2.46 -11.70
C ALA A 115 10.94 1.58 -10.63
N GLY A 116 11.96 0.82 -11.05
CA GLY A 116 12.79 0.00 -10.18
C GLY A 116 12.32 -1.45 -10.06
N ARG A 117 12.97 -2.19 -9.15
CA ARG A 117 12.63 -3.58 -8.86
C ARG A 117 11.33 -3.62 -8.08
N GLN A 118 10.46 -4.55 -8.45
CA GLN A 118 9.22 -4.81 -7.74
C GLN A 118 9.38 -6.03 -6.84
N TYR A 119 8.91 -5.91 -5.61
CA TYR A 119 8.73 -7.05 -4.73
C TYR A 119 7.36 -7.65 -5.00
N ALA A 120 7.34 -8.80 -5.68
CA ALA A 120 6.10 -9.56 -5.85
C ALA A 120 5.83 -10.33 -4.55
N MET A 121 4.56 -10.50 -4.18
CA MET A 121 4.21 -11.29 -3.01
C MET A 121 4.78 -12.72 -3.13
N PRO A 122 5.35 -13.28 -2.05
CA PRO A 122 5.89 -14.63 -2.09
C PRO A 122 4.79 -15.70 -2.19
N ASP A 123 5.11 -16.82 -2.83
CA ASP A 123 4.37 -18.07 -2.78
C ASP A 123 4.73 -18.86 -1.51
N GLU A 124 4.13 -20.03 -1.31
CA GLU A 124 4.41 -20.92 -0.17
C GLU A 124 5.89 -21.32 -0.02
N ALA A 125 6.66 -21.26 -1.10
CA ALA A 125 8.09 -21.57 -1.11
C ALA A 125 8.96 -20.31 -0.96
N GLY A 126 8.37 -19.16 -0.62
CA GLY A 126 9.09 -17.88 -0.50
C GLY A 126 9.53 -17.28 -1.82
N ARG A 127 9.09 -17.83 -2.97
CA ARG A 127 9.45 -17.31 -4.29
C ARG A 127 8.41 -16.30 -4.72
N CYS A 128 8.81 -15.28 -5.46
CA CYS A 128 7.84 -14.35 -6.05
C CYS A 128 6.71 -15.10 -6.78
N ASP A 129 5.46 -14.74 -6.50
CA ASP A 129 4.28 -15.44 -7.03
C ASP A 129 4.11 -15.18 -8.55
N PRO A 130 3.92 -16.24 -9.37
CA PRO A 130 3.81 -16.10 -10.82
C PRO A 130 2.51 -15.42 -11.27
N TYR A 131 1.40 -15.60 -10.55
CA TYR A 131 0.15 -14.90 -10.85
C TYR A 131 0.30 -13.40 -10.56
N TYR A 132 0.93 -13.02 -9.45
CA TYR A 132 1.27 -11.63 -9.16
C TYR A 132 2.09 -11.02 -10.32
N ARG A 133 3.15 -11.72 -10.74
CA ARG A 133 4.02 -11.24 -11.82
C ARG A 133 3.27 -11.09 -13.14
N LEU A 134 2.50 -12.08 -13.56
CA LEU A 134 1.78 -12.03 -14.84
C LEU A 134 0.73 -10.91 -14.89
N VAL A 135 0.09 -10.60 -13.76
CA VAL A 135 -0.96 -9.57 -13.71
C VAL A 135 -0.38 -8.17 -13.53
N GLN A 136 0.71 -8.04 -12.77
CA GLN A 136 1.27 -6.72 -12.46
C GLN A 136 2.40 -6.36 -13.42
N PHE A 137 3.34 -7.26 -13.67
CA PHE A 137 4.60 -6.88 -14.30
C PHE A 137 4.46 -6.72 -15.80
N LYS A 138 5.11 -5.69 -16.32
CA LYS A 138 5.30 -5.48 -17.75
C LYS A 138 6.59 -6.12 -18.24
N PRO A 139 6.65 -6.54 -19.52
CA PRO A 139 7.81 -7.24 -20.05
C PRO A 139 9.13 -6.47 -19.92
N ASP A 140 9.10 -5.14 -19.93
CA ASP A 140 10.25 -4.23 -19.87
C ASP A 140 10.59 -3.74 -18.44
N GLU A 141 9.83 -4.16 -17.44
CA GLU A 141 10.14 -3.90 -16.02
C GLU A 141 11.24 -4.84 -15.51
N LEU A 142 11.93 -4.46 -14.44
CA LEU A 142 12.92 -5.34 -13.80
C LEU A 142 12.23 -6.58 -13.20
N CYS A 143 12.81 -7.75 -13.41
CA CYS A 143 12.27 -8.99 -12.85
C CYS A 143 12.37 -8.98 -11.31
N SER A 144 11.42 -9.59 -10.61
CA SER A 144 11.43 -9.65 -9.15
C SER A 144 12.34 -10.73 -8.56
N CYS A 145 12.90 -11.63 -9.38
CA CYS A 145 13.71 -12.77 -8.91
C CYS A 145 15.13 -12.40 -8.43
N GLY A 146 15.46 -11.11 -8.33
CA GLY A 146 16.80 -10.64 -7.95
C GLY A 146 17.78 -10.48 -9.11
N SER A 147 17.50 -11.00 -10.31
CA SER A 147 18.35 -10.74 -11.49
C SER A 147 18.23 -9.31 -12.01
N ASP A 148 19.22 -8.81 -12.73
CA ASP A 148 19.15 -7.48 -13.39
C ASP A 148 18.47 -7.53 -14.78
N ARG A 149 17.84 -8.66 -15.11
CA ARG A 149 17.12 -8.84 -16.36
C ARG A 149 15.71 -8.26 -16.31
N ARG A 150 15.20 -7.91 -17.49
CA ARG A 150 13.79 -7.53 -17.66
C ARG A 150 12.86 -8.74 -17.50
N TYR A 151 11.68 -8.54 -16.95
CA TYR A 151 10.71 -9.60 -16.67
C TYR A 151 10.41 -10.45 -17.91
N GLY A 152 10.18 -9.79 -19.05
CA GLY A 152 9.87 -10.41 -20.33
C GLY A 152 10.94 -11.37 -20.85
N GLN A 153 12.18 -11.18 -20.43
CA GLN A 153 13.33 -12.00 -20.79
C GLN A 153 13.80 -12.89 -19.63
N CYS A 154 13.14 -12.85 -18.48
CA CYS A 154 13.58 -13.56 -17.29
C CYS A 154 12.54 -14.60 -16.86
N CYS A 155 11.69 -14.30 -15.87
CA CYS A 155 10.71 -15.26 -15.36
C CYS A 155 9.45 -15.37 -16.25
N ARG A 156 9.15 -14.37 -17.09
CA ARG A 156 7.90 -14.36 -17.87
C ARG A 156 7.70 -15.59 -18.77
N PRO A 157 8.71 -16.08 -19.54
CA PRO A 157 8.52 -17.27 -20.36
C PRO A 157 8.05 -18.48 -19.56
N ARG A 158 8.68 -18.72 -18.40
CA ARG A 158 8.30 -19.80 -17.49
C ARG A 158 6.94 -19.58 -16.85
N ASP A 159 6.61 -18.34 -16.48
CA ASP A 159 5.31 -18.02 -15.89
C ASP A 159 4.17 -18.30 -16.88
N LEU A 160 4.39 -18.03 -18.18
CA LEU A 160 3.41 -18.26 -19.25
C LEU A 160 3.15 -19.75 -19.54
N GLU A 161 4.07 -20.64 -19.15
CA GLU A 161 3.88 -22.10 -19.26
C GLU A 161 2.96 -22.64 -18.15
N LEU A 162 2.71 -21.87 -17.09
CA LEU A 162 1.88 -22.29 -15.97
C LEU A 162 0.39 -22.17 -16.30
N PRO A 163 -0.47 -23.08 -15.82
CA PRO A 163 -1.91 -22.99 -16.03
C PRO A 163 -2.48 -21.78 -15.29
N PHE A 164 -2.83 -20.71 -16.03
CA PHE A 164 -3.23 -19.41 -15.47
C PHE A 164 -4.34 -19.51 -14.42
N LEU A 165 -5.39 -20.30 -14.68
CA LEU A 165 -6.48 -20.51 -13.72
C LEU A 165 -6.00 -21.22 -12.46
N GLY A 166 -5.03 -22.12 -12.58
CA GLY A 166 -4.41 -22.84 -11.45
C GLY A 166 -3.64 -21.89 -10.55
N ILE A 167 -2.73 -21.09 -11.11
CA ILE A 167 -1.94 -20.12 -10.33
C ILE A 167 -2.82 -19.01 -9.73
N ARG A 168 -3.89 -18.57 -10.42
CA ARG A 168 -4.88 -17.64 -9.86
C ARG A 168 -5.61 -18.23 -8.65
N ARG A 169 -6.12 -19.46 -8.77
CA ARG A 169 -6.81 -20.14 -7.65
C ARG A 169 -5.89 -20.33 -6.45
N ALA A 170 -4.64 -20.74 -6.70
CA ALA A 170 -3.64 -20.89 -5.66
C ALA A 170 -3.34 -19.55 -4.95
N PHE A 171 -3.19 -18.48 -5.73
CA PHE A 171 -3.02 -17.13 -5.17
C PHE A 171 -4.22 -16.73 -4.30
N ALA A 172 -5.44 -16.86 -4.81
CA ALA A 172 -6.64 -16.47 -4.07
C ALA A 172 -6.79 -17.29 -2.78
N ALA A 173 -6.55 -18.60 -2.83
CA ALA A 173 -6.62 -19.47 -1.65
C ALA A 173 -5.67 -19.02 -0.53
N ARG A 174 -4.43 -18.60 -0.87
CA ARG A 174 -3.47 -18.06 0.10
C ARG A 174 -3.86 -16.69 0.66
N ASN A 175 -4.62 -15.90 -0.10
CA ASN A 175 -4.99 -14.53 0.24
C ASN A 175 -6.46 -14.41 0.69
N GLY A 176 -6.99 -15.44 1.37
CA GLY A 176 -8.34 -15.40 1.95
C GLY A 176 -9.46 -15.27 0.90
N GLY A 177 -9.23 -15.78 -0.31
CA GLY A 177 -10.15 -15.68 -1.45
C GLY A 177 -9.98 -14.44 -2.31
N GLN A 178 -9.11 -13.49 -1.93
CA GLN A 178 -8.93 -12.22 -2.65
C GLN A 178 -8.01 -12.35 -3.86
N ASN A 179 -8.34 -11.62 -4.92
CA ASN A 179 -7.46 -11.45 -6.08
C ASN A 179 -6.70 -10.14 -5.99
N ILE A 180 -5.61 -10.08 -6.75
CA ILE A 180 -4.72 -8.92 -6.81
C ILE A 180 -5.40 -7.64 -7.36
N LEU A 181 -6.47 -7.84 -8.14
CA LEU A 181 -7.27 -6.76 -8.73
C LEU A 181 -8.36 -6.26 -7.79
N ASP A 182 -8.61 -6.95 -6.68
CA ASP A 182 -9.66 -6.60 -5.72
C ASP A 182 -9.18 -5.54 -4.70
N ARG A 183 -7.93 -5.08 -4.82
CA ARG A 183 -7.34 -4.07 -3.93
C ARG A 183 -7.99 -2.71 -4.19
N ALA A 184 -8.60 -2.15 -3.15
CA ALA A 184 -9.12 -0.80 -3.16
C ALA A 184 -9.19 -0.26 -1.72
N PRO A 185 -9.09 1.06 -1.51
CA PRO A 185 -9.38 1.66 -0.21
C PRO A 185 -10.79 1.29 0.25
N PRO A 186 -11.02 1.08 1.55
CA PRO A 186 -12.37 0.92 2.08
C PRO A 186 -13.24 2.12 1.72
N ASN A 187 -14.53 1.90 1.43
CA ASN A 187 -15.46 2.98 1.08
C ASN A 187 -15.48 4.12 2.12
N ALA A 188 -15.38 3.79 3.42
CA ALA A 188 -15.33 4.79 4.47
C ALA A 188 -14.11 5.73 4.37
N VAL A 189 -12.97 5.23 3.86
CA VAL A 189 -11.79 6.07 3.56
C VAL A 189 -12.08 6.96 2.34
N LEU A 190 -12.67 6.39 1.27
CA LEU A 190 -13.02 7.14 0.07
C LEU A 190 -14.02 8.27 0.38
N ASP A 191 -15.07 7.97 1.14
CA ASP A 191 -16.11 8.92 1.52
C ASP A 191 -15.54 10.05 2.39
N GLY A 192 -14.66 9.72 3.33
CA GLY A 192 -13.96 10.70 4.16
C GLY A 192 -13.08 11.65 3.34
N MET A 193 -12.43 11.14 2.29
CA MET A 193 -11.58 11.94 1.41
C MET A 193 -12.37 12.76 0.37
N ALA A 194 -13.50 12.25 -0.13
CA ALA A 194 -14.32 12.91 -1.15
C ALA A 194 -15.24 14.01 -0.57
N GLY A 195 -15.67 13.86 0.68
CA GLY A 195 -16.78 14.65 1.23
C GLY A 195 -16.43 16.04 1.78
N GLY A 196 -15.16 16.46 1.79
CA GLY A 196 -14.71 17.70 2.47
C GLY A 196 -14.99 17.73 3.98
N ARG A 197 -15.54 16.63 4.54
CA ARG A 197 -15.68 16.40 5.97
C ARG A 197 -14.30 16.01 6.45
N ASN A 198 -13.58 16.94 7.07
CA ASN A 198 -12.21 16.79 7.57
C ASN A 198 -12.06 15.75 8.70
N ALA A 199 -12.88 14.71 8.74
CA ALA A 199 -12.86 13.65 9.74
C ALA A 199 -12.67 12.30 9.03
N PRO A 200 -11.50 11.65 9.21
CA PRO A 200 -11.32 10.28 8.76
C PRO A 200 -12.29 9.32 9.49
N PRO A 201 -12.56 8.12 8.94
CA PRO A 201 -13.34 7.11 9.65
C PRO A 201 -12.62 6.65 10.92
N ALA A 202 -13.32 5.98 11.83
CA ALA A 202 -12.68 5.35 12.98
C ALA A 202 -11.60 4.36 12.52
N ILE A 203 -10.43 4.35 13.16
CA ILE A 203 -9.31 3.48 12.74
C ILE A 203 -9.74 2.02 12.71
N VAL A 204 -10.44 1.54 13.74
CA VAL A 204 -10.92 0.15 13.82
C VAL A 204 -11.78 -0.27 12.63
N ASP A 205 -12.58 0.61 12.05
CA ASP A 205 -13.50 0.25 10.97
C ASP A 205 -12.77 -0.12 9.68
N VAL A 206 -11.61 0.51 9.44
CA VAL A 206 -10.84 0.39 8.21
C VAL A 206 -9.54 -0.40 8.39
N HIS A 207 -9.21 -0.80 9.62
CA HIS A 207 -7.96 -1.49 9.96
C HIS A 207 -8.20 -2.94 10.37
N ALA A 208 -8.23 -3.87 9.40
CA ALA A 208 -8.53 -5.28 9.67
C ALA A 208 -7.59 -5.95 10.70
N PRO A 209 -6.26 -5.74 10.69
CA PRO A 209 -5.37 -6.29 11.72
C PRO A 209 -5.74 -5.83 13.15
N LEU A 210 -6.16 -4.58 13.33
CA LEU A 210 -6.56 -4.03 14.62
C LEU A 210 -7.85 -4.68 15.12
N ARG A 211 -8.85 -4.84 14.23
CA ARG A 211 -10.10 -5.56 14.56
C ARG A 211 -9.84 -6.99 15.03
N LEU A 212 -8.94 -7.70 14.36
CA LEU A 212 -8.56 -9.06 14.74
C LEU A 212 -7.89 -9.08 16.12
N HIS A 213 -7.02 -8.10 16.40
CA HIS A 213 -6.40 -7.95 17.72
C HIS A 213 -7.41 -7.71 18.83
N HIS A 214 -8.37 -6.81 18.63
CA HIS A 214 -9.44 -6.53 19.60
C HIS A 214 -10.32 -7.76 19.85
N ALA A 215 -10.72 -8.45 18.79
CA ALA A 215 -11.49 -9.69 18.90
C ALA A 215 -10.71 -10.78 19.67
N ALA A 216 -9.40 -10.90 19.47
CA ALA A 216 -8.56 -11.85 20.19
C ALA A 216 -8.44 -11.50 21.69
N LYS A 217 -8.28 -10.22 22.04
CA LYS A 217 -8.26 -9.76 23.44
C LYS A 217 -9.61 -10.02 24.14
N GLN A 218 -10.73 -9.72 23.49
CA GLN A 218 -12.06 -9.96 24.07
C GLN A 218 -12.33 -11.44 24.36
N ARG A 219 -11.88 -12.35 23.48
CA ARG A 219 -12.01 -13.79 23.70
C ARG A 219 -11.19 -14.28 24.91
N LYS A 220 -10.01 -13.71 25.14
CA LYS A 220 -9.17 -14.04 26.32
C LYS A 220 -9.76 -13.54 27.64
N ASN A 221 -10.54 -12.46 27.59
CA ASN A 221 -11.14 -11.83 28.78
C ASN A 221 -12.58 -12.30 29.06
N ARG A 222 -13.08 -13.31 28.32
CA ARG A 222 -14.40 -13.90 28.59
C ARG A 222 -14.23 -14.96 29.69
N PRO A 223 -14.90 -14.81 30.84
CA PRO A 223 -14.82 -15.74 31.96
C PRO A 223 -15.36 -17.14 31.61
#